data_AF-A0A0P0XRM7-F1
#
_entry.id   AF-A0A0P0XRM7-F1
#
_cell.length_a   1.000
_cell.length_b   1.000
_cell.length_c   1.000
_cell.angle_alpha   90.00
_cell.angle_beta   90.00
_cell.angle_gamma   90.00
#
_symmetry.space_group_name_H-M   'P 1'
#
loop_
_entity.id
_entity.type
_entity.pdbx_description
1 polymer ?
#
loop_
_entity_poly.entity_id
_entity_poly.type
_entity_poly.pdbx_seq_one_letter_code
_entity_poly.pdbx_strand_id
1 'polypeptide(L)'
;MSVVNGRQAAASTSLRKKNLSCAKTPPLLTQQSSDAMLPSAAPARCLLLLLLLAVAVAGAAFDLEEATVDSIRRAFADGELTSRGLVELYLSRAAALDPSLHAVVELDPDGALAAADRADDARRLFASAGGGALPPPLLNGIPVLVKDNIAAAGGGGALNATCGSLALVGSRPAGDAGVVERLRRAGAVVLGTASLSEWCNFRAPGIPAGWSPRAGQGKNPYVPSATPCASSSGSAIAAAANMVAVTIGTETDGSIMCPSSYNSVVGIKPTVGLTSRAGVIIISPRMDTVGPICRTVSDAVHVLEAIVGYDPRDAEATRMALQYIPEDGYRQFLNIDGLRGKRLGILRKDFFRFPSGSVQQKVFDEHFNTIR
;
A
#
# COMPACT_ATOMS: atom_id res chain seq x y z
N MET A 1 -17.17 -17.41 29.12
CA MET A 1 -18.50 -18.07 29.16
C MET A 1 -18.80 -18.62 27.77
N SER A 2 -19.17 -19.91 27.72
CA SER A 2 -19.66 -20.73 26.60
C SER A 2 -18.74 -21.08 25.41
N VAL A 3 -18.57 -22.39 25.23
CA VAL A 3 -17.94 -23.20 24.17
C VAL A 3 -19.06 -23.90 23.38
N VAL A 4 -19.00 -24.04 22.05
CA VAL A 4 -19.55 -25.21 21.28
C VAL A 4 -18.86 -25.36 19.90
N ASN A 5 -18.52 -26.62 19.58
CA ASN A 5 -17.88 -27.18 18.37
C ASN A 5 -18.85 -27.56 17.22
N GLY A 6 -18.33 -27.72 16.00
CA GLY A 6 -18.85 -28.62 14.92
C GLY A 6 -18.10 -28.41 13.59
N ARG A 7 -17.14 -29.25 13.13
CA ARG A 7 -17.14 -30.58 12.46
C ARG A 7 -17.64 -30.65 10.98
N GLN A 8 -16.69 -31.04 10.10
CA GLN A 8 -16.76 -31.94 8.89
C GLN A 8 -17.51 -31.43 7.62
N ALA A 9 -17.21 -31.75 6.34
CA ALA A 9 -16.38 -32.75 5.62
C ALA A 9 -16.05 -32.21 4.18
N ALA A 10 -14.86 -32.39 3.59
CA ALA A 10 -14.40 -33.42 2.62
C ALA A 10 -14.96 -33.36 1.16
N ALA A 11 -14.06 -33.20 0.16
CA ALA A 11 -14.05 -33.96 -1.12
C ALA A 11 -12.77 -33.68 -1.95
N SER A 12 -12.21 -34.74 -2.55
CA SER A 12 -10.92 -34.83 -3.26
C SER A 12 -11.09 -35.06 -4.77
N THR A 13 -10.13 -34.68 -5.62
CA THR A 13 -9.59 -35.57 -6.69
C THR A 13 -8.31 -35.04 -7.35
N SER A 14 -7.42 -35.98 -7.71
CA SER A 14 -6.09 -35.83 -8.33
C SER A 14 -6.04 -36.75 -9.56
N LEU A 15 -5.34 -36.37 -10.65
CA LEU A 15 -4.84 -37.32 -11.67
C LEU A 15 -3.71 -36.75 -12.59
N ARG A 16 -2.50 -37.26 -12.33
CA ARG A 16 -1.34 -37.70 -13.17
C ARG A 16 -1.09 -37.31 -14.66
N LYS A 17 0.13 -36.78 -14.85
CA LYS A 17 1.24 -36.99 -15.84
C LYS A 17 1.12 -38.04 -16.98
N LYS A 18 1.64 -37.73 -18.19
CA LYS A 18 2.83 -38.38 -18.85
C LYS A 18 3.22 -37.81 -20.24
N ASN A 19 4.53 -37.93 -20.54
CA ASN A 19 5.38 -37.45 -21.67
C ASN A 19 5.26 -38.25 -22.99
N LEU A 20 5.83 -37.72 -24.11
CA LEU A 20 6.60 -38.35 -25.23
C LEU A 20 6.62 -37.34 -26.43
N SER A 21 7.70 -36.81 -27.03
CA SER A 21 8.99 -37.26 -27.60
C SER A 21 9.00 -37.42 -29.15
N CYS A 22 9.92 -36.66 -29.79
CA CYS A 22 10.75 -36.91 -30.99
C CYS A 22 10.26 -36.79 -32.46
N ALA A 23 10.91 -35.81 -33.14
CA ALA A 23 11.67 -35.86 -34.41
C ALA A 23 11.03 -36.31 -35.75
N LYS A 24 11.15 -35.44 -36.78
CA LYS A 24 11.30 -35.78 -38.22
C LYS A 24 11.97 -34.62 -39.01
N THR A 25 13.06 -34.93 -39.70
CA THR A 25 13.58 -34.33 -40.97
C THR A 25 13.99 -35.51 -41.86
N PRO A 26 13.92 -35.43 -43.21
CA PRO A 26 15.13 -35.26 -44.05
C PRO A 26 14.82 -34.67 -45.49
N PRO A 27 15.60 -34.88 -46.59
CA PRO A 27 16.44 -33.84 -47.25
C PRO A 27 16.33 -33.78 -48.82
N LEU A 28 17.30 -33.12 -49.49
CA LEU A 28 17.92 -33.34 -50.85
C LEU A 28 17.83 -32.19 -51.87
N LEU A 29 18.99 -31.71 -52.38
CA LEU A 29 19.41 -31.75 -53.81
C LEU A 29 20.67 -30.87 -54.12
N THR A 30 21.75 -31.55 -54.54
CA THR A 30 22.76 -31.29 -55.63
C THR A 30 23.22 -29.85 -55.96
N GLN A 31 24.50 -29.47 -55.75
CA GLN A 31 25.73 -29.61 -56.59
C GLN A 31 25.80 -28.74 -57.88
N GLN A 32 26.70 -27.74 -57.91
CA GLN A 32 27.77 -27.56 -58.92
C GLN A 32 28.71 -26.36 -58.61
N SER A 33 30.00 -26.60 -58.80
CA SER A 33 31.22 -25.75 -58.72
C SER A 33 31.28 -24.67 -59.83
N SER A 34 32.07 -23.59 -59.83
CA SER A 34 33.49 -23.39 -59.49
C SER A 34 33.88 -21.88 -59.54
N ASP A 35 34.86 -21.50 -58.70
CA ASP A 35 35.94 -20.48 -58.83
C ASP A 35 35.65 -19.01 -59.23
N ALA A 36 35.93 -18.07 -58.30
CA ALA A 36 37.02 -17.07 -58.41
C ALA A 36 36.96 -15.94 -57.34
N MET A 37 38.08 -15.81 -56.60
CA MET A 37 38.73 -14.60 -56.04
C MET A 37 38.07 -13.64 -54.99
N LEU A 38 38.63 -13.69 -53.75
CA LEU A 38 39.10 -12.61 -52.84
C LEU A 38 38.12 -11.51 -52.32
N PRO A 39 38.39 -10.83 -51.16
CA PRO A 39 39.12 -11.18 -49.93
C PRO A 39 38.38 -10.84 -48.59
N SER A 40 38.91 -11.40 -47.50
CA SER A 40 38.77 -11.06 -46.05
C SER A 40 37.52 -10.33 -45.52
N ALA A 41 36.68 -11.05 -44.76
CA ALA A 41 35.68 -10.50 -43.86
C ALA A 41 36.06 -10.77 -42.38
N ALA A 42 36.54 -9.75 -41.68
CA ALA A 42 36.47 -9.61 -40.23
C ALA A 42 36.26 -8.12 -39.96
N PRO A 43 35.17 -7.69 -39.28
CA PRO A 43 34.93 -8.05 -37.90
C PRO A 43 33.43 -8.25 -37.56
N ALA A 44 32.82 -9.36 -37.96
CA ALA A 44 31.45 -9.68 -37.49
C ALA A 44 31.43 -10.22 -36.03
N ARG A 45 32.60 -10.54 -35.44
CA ARG A 45 32.70 -11.13 -34.10
C ARG A 45 32.84 -10.12 -32.96
N CYS A 46 33.27 -8.88 -33.21
CA CYS A 46 33.30 -7.84 -32.16
C CYS A 46 31.93 -7.22 -31.90
N LEU A 47 31.04 -7.17 -32.91
CA LEU A 47 29.72 -6.57 -32.74
C LEU A 47 28.79 -7.45 -31.89
N LEU A 48 28.97 -8.77 -31.93
CA LEU A 48 28.18 -9.70 -31.09
C LEU A 48 28.63 -9.66 -29.62
N LEU A 49 29.93 -9.41 -29.34
CA LEU A 49 30.41 -9.26 -27.96
C LEU A 49 29.98 -7.93 -27.32
N LEU A 50 29.84 -6.85 -28.11
CA LEU A 50 29.32 -5.58 -27.62
C LEU A 50 27.80 -5.61 -27.39
N LEU A 51 27.04 -6.40 -28.17
CA LEU A 51 25.62 -6.65 -27.88
C LEU A 51 25.39 -7.61 -26.70
N LEU A 52 26.33 -8.52 -26.41
CA LEU A 52 26.26 -9.40 -25.24
C LEU A 52 26.70 -8.71 -23.94
N LEU A 53 27.53 -7.67 -24.01
CA LEU A 53 27.85 -6.82 -22.84
C LEU A 53 26.74 -5.79 -22.52
N ALA A 54 25.87 -5.48 -23.48
CA ALA A 54 24.76 -4.54 -23.28
C ALA A 54 23.51 -5.17 -22.62
N VAL A 55 23.51 -6.48 -22.33
CA VAL A 55 22.38 -7.21 -21.72
C VAL A 55 22.67 -7.62 -20.26
N ALA A 56 23.79 -7.17 -19.70
CA ALA A 56 24.15 -7.42 -18.29
C ALA A 56 24.14 -6.13 -17.45
N VAL A 57 23.13 -5.27 -17.62
CA VAL A 57 22.63 -4.49 -16.49
C VAL A 57 21.57 -5.33 -15.83
N ALA A 58 22.01 -6.38 -15.12
CA ALA A 58 21.20 -6.94 -14.06
C ALA A 58 21.14 -5.83 -12.99
N GLY A 59 20.19 -4.91 -13.15
CA GLY A 59 19.86 -3.94 -12.13
C GLY A 59 19.66 -4.73 -10.84
N ALA A 60 20.38 -4.36 -9.79
CA ALA A 60 20.14 -4.93 -8.47
C ALA A 60 18.63 -4.84 -8.22
N ALA A 61 17.99 -5.98 -7.96
CA ALA A 61 16.55 -6.00 -7.71
C ALA A 61 16.28 -5.08 -6.51
N PHE A 62 15.47 -4.05 -6.72
CA PHE A 62 15.09 -3.13 -5.65
C PHE A 62 14.43 -3.94 -4.52
N ASP A 63 14.94 -3.81 -3.30
CA ASP A 63 14.37 -4.48 -2.14
C ASP A 63 13.09 -3.78 -1.73
N LEU A 64 11.96 -4.47 -1.91
CA LEU A 64 10.64 -3.96 -1.59
C LEU A 64 10.36 -4.03 -0.09
N GLU A 65 11.01 -4.94 0.63
CA GLU A 65 10.72 -5.17 2.04
C GLU A 65 11.23 -4.00 2.88
N GLU A 66 10.33 -3.43 3.70
CA GLU A 66 10.61 -2.28 4.55
C GLU A 66 11.04 -1.00 3.82
N ALA A 67 10.90 -0.94 2.48
CA ALA A 67 11.18 0.25 1.70
C ALA A 67 10.31 1.43 2.17
N THR A 68 10.96 2.53 2.59
CA THR A 68 10.30 3.78 2.97
C THR A 68 10.03 4.65 1.74
N VAL A 69 9.12 5.62 1.86
CA VAL A 69 8.86 6.61 0.79
C VAL A 69 10.16 7.30 0.36
N ASP A 70 11.05 7.64 1.29
CA ASP A 70 12.32 8.28 0.98
C ASP A 70 13.31 7.36 0.26
N SER A 71 13.34 6.07 0.60
CA SER A 71 14.18 5.09 -0.11
C SER A 71 13.70 4.86 -1.54
N ILE A 72 12.39 4.77 -1.74
CA ILE A 72 11.76 4.64 -3.06
C ILE A 72 12.04 5.89 -3.91
N ARG A 73 11.91 7.09 -3.33
CA ARG A 73 12.21 8.35 -4.02
C ARG A 73 13.67 8.45 -4.45
N ARG A 74 14.60 7.97 -3.62
CA ARG A 74 16.02 7.89 -3.98
C ARG A 74 16.25 6.94 -5.15
N ALA A 75 15.70 5.73 -5.11
CA ALA A 75 15.77 4.79 -6.23
C ALA A 75 15.16 5.35 -7.54
N PHE A 76 14.10 6.15 -7.44
CA PHE A 76 13.56 6.88 -8.60
C PHE A 76 14.52 7.95 -9.14
N ALA A 77 15.19 8.70 -8.25
CA ALA A 77 16.13 9.75 -8.64
C ALA A 77 17.41 9.19 -9.26
N ASP A 78 17.88 8.05 -8.74
CA ASP A 78 19.10 7.36 -9.19
C ASP A 78 18.87 6.52 -10.46
N GLY A 79 17.61 6.40 -10.91
CA GLY A 79 17.24 5.61 -12.09
C GLY A 79 17.24 4.09 -11.87
N GLU A 80 17.40 3.65 -10.62
CA GLU A 80 17.37 2.23 -10.23
C GLU A 80 15.97 1.63 -10.32
N LEU A 81 14.93 2.47 -10.17
CA LEU A 81 13.53 2.05 -10.18
C LEU A 81 12.66 3.08 -10.91
N THR A 82 11.62 2.62 -11.59
CA THR A 82 10.55 3.47 -12.15
C THR A 82 9.27 3.33 -11.31
N SER A 83 8.36 4.31 -11.37
CA SER A 83 7.05 4.15 -10.71
C SER A 83 6.34 2.93 -11.25
N ARG A 84 6.42 2.71 -12.57
CA ARG A 84 5.82 1.55 -13.22
C ARG A 84 6.37 0.25 -12.64
N GLY A 85 7.70 0.12 -12.57
CA GLY A 85 8.36 -1.06 -12.01
C GLY A 85 7.98 -1.29 -10.54
N LEU A 86 7.89 -0.22 -9.74
CA LEU A 86 7.43 -0.32 -8.35
C LEU A 86 5.98 -0.82 -8.25
N VAL A 87 5.09 -0.32 -9.09
CA VAL A 87 3.68 -0.78 -9.13
C VAL A 87 3.61 -2.25 -9.53
N GLU A 88 4.37 -2.68 -10.54
CA GLU A 88 4.44 -4.08 -10.97
C GLU A 88 4.97 -5.00 -9.85
N LEU A 89 5.96 -4.55 -9.08
CA LEU A 89 6.46 -5.26 -7.89
C LEU A 89 5.38 -5.42 -6.81
N TYR A 90 4.64 -4.35 -6.48
CA TYR A 90 3.56 -4.44 -5.48
C TYR A 90 2.35 -5.24 -5.97
N LEU A 91 1.96 -5.12 -7.24
CA LEU A 91 0.89 -5.96 -7.82
C LEU A 91 1.26 -7.45 -7.73
N SER A 92 2.51 -7.80 -8.04
CA SER A 92 3.02 -9.17 -7.94
C SER A 92 3.03 -9.66 -6.50
N ARG A 93 3.46 -8.82 -5.55
CA ARG A 93 3.46 -9.16 -4.12
C ARG A 93 2.06 -9.31 -3.55
N ALA A 94 1.13 -8.43 -3.93
CA ALA A 94 -0.26 -8.53 -3.53
C ALA A 94 -0.87 -9.84 -4.04
N ALA A 95 -0.66 -10.20 -5.30
CA ALA A 95 -1.13 -11.47 -5.88
C ALA A 95 -0.57 -12.71 -5.15
N ALA A 96 0.67 -12.64 -4.66
CA ALA A 96 1.31 -13.74 -3.94
C ALA A 96 0.81 -13.90 -2.50
N LEU A 97 0.59 -12.81 -1.77
CA LEU A 97 0.31 -12.83 -0.34
C LEU A 97 -1.18 -12.75 0.01
N ASP A 98 -1.96 -11.99 -0.78
CA ASP A 98 -3.37 -11.72 -0.47
C ASP A 98 -4.26 -12.96 -0.36
N PRO A 99 -4.08 -14.04 -1.17
CA PRO A 99 -4.89 -15.26 -1.00
C PRO A 99 -4.81 -15.87 0.40
N SER A 100 -3.75 -15.58 1.16
CA SER A 100 -3.57 -16.05 2.53
C SER A 100 -3.95 -15.02 3.60
N LEU A 101 -3.82 -13.72 3.28
CA LEU A 101 -3.94 -12.60 4.21
C LEU A 101 -5.27 -11.85 4.12
N HIS A 102 -5.95 -11.87 2.97
CA HIS A 102 -7.21 -11.18 2.70
C HIS A 102 -7.17 -9.68 3.06
N ALA A 103 -6.10 -9.01 2.68
CA ALA A 103 -5.84 -7.60 2.98
C ALA A 103 -6.42 -6.65 1.92
N VAL A 104 -6.60 -7.14 0.69
CA VAL A 104 -7.05 -6.37 -0.48
C VAL A 104 -8.45 -6.81 -0.88
N VAL A 105 -9.30 -5.87 -1.28
CA VAL A 105 -10.65 -6.18 -1.81
C VAL A 105 -10.69 -6.10 -3.32
N GLU A 106 -10.07 -5.06 -3.88
CA GLU A 106 -10.06 -4.79 -5.32
C GLU A 106 -8.75 -4.09 -5.69
N LEU A 107 -8.18 -4.43 -6.84
CA LEU A 107 -7.04 -3.74 -7.44
C LEU A 107 -7.50 -3.09 -8.75
N ASP A 108 -6.87 -1.98 -9.13
CA ASP A 108 -7.01 -1.37 -10.46
C ASP A 108 -5.64 -1.37 -11.17
N PRO A 109 -5.17 -2.52 -11.69
CA PRO A 109 -3.84 -2.61 -12.31
C PRO A 109 -3.67 -1.64 -13.48
N ASP A 110 -4.68 -1.50 -14.33
CA ASP A 110 -4.61 -0.66 -15.52
C ASP A 110 -4.52 0.83 -15.14
N GLY A 111 -5.38 1.29 -14.23
CA GLY A 111 -5.34 2.67 -13.75
C GLY A 111 -4.08 2.97 -12.93
N ALA A 112 -3.60 1.99 -12.15
CA ALA A 112 -2.36 2.13 -11.38
C ALA A 112 -1.13 2.24 -12.29
N LEU A 113 -1.01 1.39 -13.32
CA LEU A 113 0.09 1.44 -14.29
C LEU A 113 0.05 2.74 -15.10
N ALA A 114 -1.12 3.17 -15.56
CA ALA A 114 -1.25 4.44 -16.27
C ALA A 114 -0.88 5.65 -15.38
N ALA A 115 -1.22 5.63 -14.09
CA ALA A 115 -0.81 6.66 -13.15
C ALA A 115 0.69 6.64 -12.87
N ALA A 116 1.29 5.46 -12.81
CA ALA A 116 2.72 5.27 -12.64
C ALA A 116 3.50 5.82 -13.85
N ASP A 117 3.06 5.52 -15.07
CA ASP A 117 3.67 6.03 -16.30
C ASP A 117 3.65 7.57 -16.32
N ARG A 118 2.53 8.20 -15.92
CA ARG A 118 2.44 9.67 -15.77
C ARG A 118 3.40 10.22 -14.71
N ALA A 119 3.59 9.51 -13.61
CA ALA A 119 4.52 9.90 -12.56
C ALA A 119 5.98 9.83 -13.03
N ASP A 120 6.32 8.82 -13.84
CA ASP A 120 7.62 8.69 -14.51
C ASP A 120 7.85 9.80 -15.54
N ASP A 121 6.84 10.13 -16.36
CA ASP A 121 6.89 11.26 -17.30
C ASP A 121 7.12 12.60 -16.59
N ALA A 122 6.40 12.86 -15.49
CA ALA A 122 6.57 14.08 -14.72
C ALA A 122 8.00 14.23 -14.18
N ARG A 123 8.62 13.13 -13.72
CA ARG A 123 10.03 13.12 -13.30
C ARG A 123 10.98 13.38 -14.46
N ARG A 124 10.78 12.74 -15.61
CA ARG A 124 11.60 12.95 -16.83
C ARG A 124 11.55 14.41 -17.28
N LEU A 125 10.35 14.99 -17.35
CA LEU A 125 10.16 16.40 -17.71
C LEU A 125 10.91 17.33 -16.75
N PHE A 126 10.76 17.12 -15.43
CA PHE A 126 11.48 17.91 -14.42
C PHE A 126 13.00 17.83 -14.58
N ALA A 127 13.55 16.62 -14.75
CA ALA A 127 14.99 16.43 -14.97
C ALA A 127 15.50 17.12 -16.25
N SER A 128 14.69 17.12 -17.32
CA SER A 128 15.05 17.76 -18.60
C SER A 128 14.88 19.28 -18.63
N ALA A 129 14.11 19.85 -17.71
CA ALA A 129 13.73 21.28 -17.74
C ALA A 129 14.82 22.25 -17.27
N GLY A 130 16.00 21.78 -16.86
CA GLY A 130 17.12 22.64 -16.46
C GLY A 130 16.81 23.62 -15.31
N GLY A 131 15.83 23.29 -14.45
CA GLY A 131 15.35 24.14 -13.35
C GLY A 131 14.08 24.96 -13.65
N GLY A 132 13.52 24.90 -14.87
CA GLY A 132 12.31 25.63 -15.23
C GLY A 132 10.98 24.97 -14.82
N ALA A 133 11.00 23.72 -14.38
CA ALA A 133 9.83 22.97 -13.96
C ALA A 133 9.75 22.87 -12.42
N LEU A 134 8.54 22.84 -11.87
CA LEU A 134 8.34 22.52 -10.46
C LEU A 134 8.70 21.04 -10.20
N PRO A 135 9.32 20.71 -9.06
CA PRO A 135 9.61 19.33 -8.71
C PRO A 135 8.31 18.53 -8.54
N PRO A 136 8.27 17.24 -8.96
CA PRO A 136 7.13 16.39 -8.68
C PRO A 136 6.82 16.32 -7.18
N PRO A 137 5.54 16.22 -6.78
CA PRO A 137 5.16 16.19 -5.37
C PRO A 137 5.78 15.01 -4.61
N LEU A 138 5.72 15.06 -3.28
CA LEU A 138 6.41 14.10 -2.41
C LEU A 138 6.04 12.64 -2.70
N LEU A 139 4.75 12.38 -2.96
CA LEU A 139 4.20 11.05 -3.18
C LEU A 139 4.14 10.66 -4.68
N ASN A 140 4.80 11.40 -5.57
CA ASN A 140 4.76 11.13 -7.00
C ASN A 140 5.26 9.71 -7.33
N GLY A 141 4.36 8.86 -7.83
CA GLY A 141 4.63 7.47 -8.16
C GLY A 141 4.62 6.50 -6.97
N ILE A 142 4.22 6.94 -5.77
CA ILE A 142 4.15 6.09 -4.58
C ILE A 142 2.79 5.37 -4.54
N PRO A 143 2.76 4.02 -4.54
CA PRO A 143 1.51 3.27 -4.50
C PRO A 143 0.81 3.35 -3.13
N VAL A 144 -0.51 3.51 -3.15
CA VAL A 144 -1.36 3.59 -1.95
C VAL A 144 -2.59 2.68 -2.07
N LEU A 145 -2.92 1.96 -1.00
CA LEU A 145 -4.24 1.34 -0.84
C LEU A 145 -5.11 2.19 0.07
N VAL A 146 -6.38 2.35 -0.31
CA VAL A 146 -7.37 3.07 0.50
C VAL A 146 -8.40 2.10 1.05
N LYS A 147 -8.82 2.23 2.31
CA LYS A 147 -9.85 1.36 2.89
C LYS A 147 -11.13 1.38 2.04
N ASP A 148 -11.78 0.23 1.86
CA ASP A 148 -12.94 0.03 0.96
C ASP A 148 -14.24 0.75 1.39
N ASN A 149 -14.18 1.67 2.36
CA ASN A 149 -15.24 2.65 2.64
C ASN A 149 -14.92 4.05 2.08
N ILE A 150 -13.81 4.22 1.37
CA ILE A 150 -13.34 5.47 0.77
C ILE A 150 -13.53 5.39 -0.74
N ALA A 151 -14.27 6.33 -1.32
CA ALA A 151 -14.48 6.40 -2.76
C ALA A 151 -13.19 6.71 -3.53
N ALA A 152 -12.88 5.90 -4.54
CA ALA A 152 -11.78 6.09 -5.47
C ALA A 152 -12.24 5.78 -6.90
N ALA A 153 -13.02 6.68 -7.50
CA ALA A 153 -13.64 6.49 -8.81
C ALA A 153 -12.72 6.85 -10.00
N GLY A 154 -11.66 7.63 -9.79
CA GLY A 154 -10.75 8.06 -10.86
C GLY A 154 -9.67 7.03 -11.23
N GLY A 155 -8.94 7.29 -12.32
CA GLY A 155 -7.64 6.63 -12.59
C GLY A 155 -7.58 5.65 -13.77
N GLY A 156 -8.69 5.10 -14.24
CA GLY A 156 -8.72 4.12 -15.34
C GLY A 156 -9.78 3.04 -15.14
N GLY A 157 -10.03 2.65 -13.88
CA GLY A 157 -11.17 1.85 -13.46
C GLY A 157 -11.86 2.45 -12.24
N ALA A 158 -13.19 2.54 -12.25
CA ALA A 158 -13.93 3.03 -11.08
C ALA A 158 -14.00 1.92 -10.02
N LEU A 159 -13.10 1.96 -9.04
CA LEU A 159 -13.11 1.06 -7.87
C LEU A 159 -14.42 1.22 -7.11
N ASN A 160 -14.89 0.12 -6.52
CA ASN A 160 -16.06 0.17 -5.65
C ASN A 160 -15.67 0.75 -4.27
N ALA A 161 -16.65 1.31 -3.55
CA ALA A 161 -16.52 1.61 -2.12
C ALA A 161 -17.67 0.89 -1.40
N THR A 162 -17.42 -0.33 -0.95
CA THR A 162 -18.50 -1.25 -0.54
C THR A 162 -18.66 -1.42 0.96
N CYS A 163 -17.76 -0.84 1.78
CA CYS A 163 -17.68 -1.17 3.20
C CYS A 163 -17.56 -2.70 3.44
N GLY A 164 -16.97 -3.44 2.50
CA GLY A 164 -16.91 -4.90 2.51
C GLY A 164 -18.25 -5.63 2.23
N SER A 165 -19.35 -4.90 1.98
CA SER A 165 -20.69 -5.44 1.80
C SER A 165 -20.97 -5.84 0.35
N LEU A 166 -21.56 -7.01 0.14
CA LEU A 166 -22.02 -7.44 -1.20
C LEU A 166 -23.14 -6.54 -1.75
N ALA A 167 -23.88 -5.84 -0.88
CA ALA A 167 -25.00 -5.00 -1.29
C ALA A 167 -24.59 -3.75 -2.10
N LEU A 168 -23.32 -3.32 -1.99
CA LEU A 168 -22.78 -2.16 -2.69
C LEU A 168 -21.92 -2.53 -3.91
N VAL A 169 -21.73 -3.83 -4.19
CA VAL A 169 -20.98 -4.26 -5.37
C VAL A 169 -21.69 -3.78 -6.64
N GLY A 170 -20.98 -3.04 -7.49
CA GLY A 170 -21.55 -2.41 -8.69
C GLY A 170 -22.12 -1.01 -8.45
N SER A 171 -22.33 -0.58 -7.20
CA SER A 171 -22.65 0.80 -6.84
C SER A 171 -21.36 1.63 -6.84
N ARG A 172 -20.94 2.06 -8.02
CA ARG A 172 -19.68 2.79 -8.19
C ARG A 172 -19.84 4.26 -7.75
N PRO A 173 -18.90 4.81 -6.96
CA PRO A 173 -18.95 6.21 -6.57
C PRO A 173 -18.91 7.15 -7.79
N ALA A 174 -19.60 8.29 -7.71
CA ALA A 174 -19.62 9.28 -8.79
C ALA A 174 -18.29 10.06 -8.93
N GLY A 175 -17.42 10.01 -7.92
CA GLY A 175 -16.16 10.72 -7.89
C GLY A 175 -15.27 10.24 -6.75
N ASP A 176 -14.04 10.75 -6.73
CA ASP A 176 -13.08 10.48 -5.66
C ASP A 176 -13.51 11.13 -4.34
N ALA A 177 -13.18 10.49 -3.22
CA ALA A 177 -13.21 11.11 -1.91
C ALA A 177 -12.22 12.27 -1.85
N GLY A 178 -12.47 13.26 -0.97
CA GLY A 178 -11.61 14.45 -0.88
C GLY A 178 -10.15 14.16 -0.48
N VAL A 179 -9.91 13.05 0.21
CA VAL A 179 -8.57 12.54 0.52
C VAL A 179 -7.91 11.86 -0.68
N VAL A 180 -8.69 11.20 -1.55
CA VAL A 180 -8.18 10.52 -2.75
C VAL A 180 -7.79 11.54 -3.81
N GLU A 181 -8.61 12.59 -4.02
CA GLU A 181 -8.24 13.70 -4.91
C GLU A 181 -6.91 14.35 -4.49
N ARG A 182 -6.71 14.50 -3.19
CA ARG A 182 -5.46 15.02 -2.60
C ARG A 182 -4.28 14.08 -2.83
N LEU A 183 -4.45 12.78 -2.60
CA LEU A 183 -3.42 11.78 -2.90
C LEU A 183 -3.02 11.82 -4.38
N ARG A 184 -3.99 11.86 -5.29
CA ARG A 184 -3.73 11.97 -6.73
C ARG A 184 -3.03 13.27 -7.11
N ARG A 185 -3.40 14.40 -6.49
CA ARG A 185 -2.71 15.68 -6.68
C ARG A 185 -1.27 15.65 -6.14
N ALA A 186 -1.01 14.87 -5.09
CA ALA A 186 0.33 14.57 -4.60
C ALA A 186 1.07 13.51 -5.45
N GLY A 187 0.51 13.12 -6.60
CA GLY A 187 1.09 12.15 -7.53
C GLY A 187 1.07 10.70 -7.04
N ALA A 188 0.38 10.39 -5.94
CA ALA A 188 0.27 9.02 -5.45
C ALA A 188 -0.53 8.15 -6.42
N VAL A 189 -0.13 6.89 -6.53
CA VAL A 189 -0.78 5.88 -7.38
C VAL A 189 -1.76 5.08 -6.54
N VAL A 190 -3.06 5.32 -6.71
CA VAL A 190 -4.09 4.51 -6.04
C VAL A 190 -4.07 3.11 -6.65
N LEU A 191 -3.59 2.13 -5.90
CA LEU A 191 -3.40 0.75 -6.35
C LEU A 191 -4.72 -0.04 -6.33
N GLY A 192 -5.62 0.29 -5.41
CA GLY A 192 -6.82 -0.47 -5.12
C GLY A 192 -7.42 -0.14 -3.75
N THR A 193 -8.33 -1.01 -3.29
CA THR A 193 -8.98 -0.89 -1.97
C THR A 193 -8.53 -1.97 -1.00
N ALA A 194 -8.29 -1.58 0.26
CA ALA A 194 -7.94 -2.47 1.35
C ALA A 194 -9.19 -2.97 2.10
N SER A 195 -9.13 -4.21 2.58
CA SER A 195 -10.22 -4.87 3.30
C SER A 195 -10.50 -4.23 4.67
N LEU A 196 -11.69 -4.51 5.19
CA LEU A 196 -12.14 -4.01 6.48
C LEU A 196 -13.08 -5.00 7.16
N SER A 197 -13.31 -4.81 8.46
CA SER A 197 -14.53 -5.32 9.09
C SER A 197 -15.75 -4.68 8.44
N GLU A 198 -16.69 -5.50 7.98
CA GLU A 198 -17.89 -5.05 7.25
C GLU A 198 -18.61 -3.90 7.96
N TRP A 199 -19.04 -2.89 7.19
CA TRP A 199 -19.67 -1.66 7.70
C TRP A 199 -18.89 -1.01 8.84
N CYS A 200 -17.57 -0.97 8.69
CA CYS A 200 -16.66 -0.36 9.66
C CYS A 200 -16.83 -0.93 11.08
N ASN A 201 -17.15 -2.23 11.20
CA ASN A 201 -17.44 -2.93 12.45
C ASN A 201 -18.71 -2.44 13.18
N PHE A 202 -19.66 -1.84 12.46
CA PHE A 202 -20.91 -1.30 13.02
C PHE A 202 -22.17 -2.06 12.55
N ARG A 203 -22.01 -3.28 12.00
CA ARG A 203 -23.14 -4.11 11.55
C ARG A 203 -23.83 -4.87 12.68
N ALA A 204 -23.05 -5.60 13.49
CA ALA A 204 -23.55 -6.40 14.60
C ALA A 204 -22.42 -6.79 15.57
N PRO A 205 -22.71 -7.04 16.87
CA PRO A 205 -21.72 -7.58 17.79
C PRO A 205 -21.30 -9.00 17.39
N GLY A 206 -20.08 -9.40 17.76
CA GLY A 206 -19.58 -10.78 17.59
C GLY A 206 -19.09 -11.13 16.18
N ILE A 207 -19.18 -10.21 15.20
CA ILE A 207 -18.52 -10.38 13.91
C ILE A 207 -17.00 -10.32 14.13
N PRO A 208 -16.23 -11.32 13.66
CA PRO A 208 -14.78 -11.29 13.79
C PRO A 208 -14.16 -10.03 13.16
N ALA A 209 -13.22 -9.42 13.87
CA ALA A 209 -12.45 -8.29 13.37
C ALA A 209 -11.67 -8.67 12.10
N GLY A 210 -11.76 -7.85 11.05
CA GLY A 210 -11.18 -8.10 9.73
C GLY A 210 -12.01 -8.95 8.78
N TRP A 211 -13.22 -9.36 9.18
CA TRP A 211 -14.12 -10.11 8.29
C TRP A 211 -15.03 -9.20 7.46
N SER A 212 -15.17 -9.52 6.18
CA SER A 212 -16.28 -9.05 5.33
C SER A 212 -16.66 -10.12 4.31
N PRO A 213 -17.92 -10.15 3.82
CA PRO A 213 -18.31 -11.12 2.81
C PRO A 213 -17.59 -10.90 1.47
N ARG A 214 -17.12 -9.68 1.17
CA ARG A 214 -16.40 -9.38 -0.08
C ARG A 214 -14.94 -9.86 -0.07
N ALA A 215 -14.23 -9.70 1.04
CA ALA A 215 -12.80 -10.02 1.13
C ALA A 215 -12.49 -11.35 1.84
N GLY A 216 -13.41 -11.87 2.65
CA GLY A 216 -13.15 -12.97 3.57
C GLY A 216 -12.61 -12.46 4.91
N GLN A 217 -11.86 -13.32 5.62
CA GLN A 217 -11.29 -13.02 6.93
C GLN A 217 -9.85 -12.54 6.78
N GLY A 218 -9.61 -11.25 7.03
CA GLY A 218 -8.27 -10.70 7.17
C GLY A 218 -7.46 -11.43 8.24
N LYS A 219 -6.20 -11.77 7.95
CA LYS A 219 -5.31 -12.46 8.89
C LYS A 219 -4.13 -11.58 9.27
N ASN A 220 -3.77 -11.60 10.54
CA ASN A 220 -2.58 -10.91 11.03
C ASN A 220 -1.31 -11.57 10.43
N PRO A 221 -0.42 -10.80 9.78
CA PRO A 221 0.73 -11.37 9.07
C PRO A 221 1.81 -11.94 10.01
N TYR A 222 1.83 -11.54 11.29
CA TYR A 222 2.76 -12.07 12.29
C TYR A 222 2.26 -13.36 12.92
N VAL A 223 0.96 -13.44 13.22
CA VAL A 223 0.32 -14.61 13.83
C VAL A 223 -1.04 -14.82 13.15
N PRO A 224 -1.16 -15.70 12.13
CA PRO A 224 -2.40 -15.83 11.35
C PRO A 224 -3.65 -16.22 12.15
N SER A 225 -3.48 -16.82 13.34
CA SER A 225 -4.57 -17.14 14.26
C SER A 225 -4.97 -16.00 15.20
N ALA A 226 -4.17 -14.93 15.26
CA ALA A 226 -4.49 -13.74 16.03
C ALA A 226 -5.40 -12.79 15.23
N THR A 227 -6.14 -11.95 15.94
CA THR A 227 -6.93 -10.91 15.30
C THR A 227 -6.03 -9.86 14.64
N PRO A 228 -6.37 -9.35 13.44
CA PRO A 228 -5.74 -8.16 12.89
C PRO A 228 -6.31 -6.85 13.49
N CYS A 229 -7.20 -6.94 14.48
CA CYS A 229 -8.10 -5.88 14.92
C CYS A 229 -8.90 -5.24 13.76
N ALA A 230 -9.56 -4.11 13.99
CA ALA A 230 -10.63 -3.58 13.15
C ALA A 230 -10.80 -2.07 13.36
N SER A 231 -11.48 -1.35 12.46
CA SER A 231 -12.03 -1.85 11.19
C SER A 231 -11.10 -1.67 10.00
N SER A 232 -10.01 -0.89 10.09
CA SER A 232 -9.04 -0.72 8.98
C SER A 232 -8.05 -1.89 8.88
N SER A 233 -8.55 -3.12 8.98
CA SER A 233 -7.76 -4.36 9.09
C SER A 233 -6.88 -4.57 7.87
N GLY A 234 -7.45 -4.49 6.67
CA GLY A 234 -6.71 -4.70 5.41
C GLY A 234 -5.62 -3.66 5.20
N SER A 235 -5.87 -2.39 5.55
CA SER A 235 -4.86 -1.33 5.48
C SER A 235 -3.65 -1.67 6.35
N ALA A 236 -3.88 -2.10 7.60
CA ALA A 236 -2.80 -2.48 8.51
C ALA A 236 -2.07 -3.77 8.06
N ILE A 237 -2.80 -4.79 7.62
CA ILE A 237 -2.22 -6.04 7.11
C ILE A 237 -1.36 -5.75 5.86
N ALA A 238 -1.88 -4.98 4.91
CA ALA A 238 -1.17 -4.68 3.67
C ALA A 238 0.10 -3.85 3.91
N ALA A 239 0.06 -2.88 4.83
CA ALA A 239 1.24 -2.12 5.23
C ALA A 239 2.29 -3.02 5.88
N ALA A 240 1.88 -3.88 6.82
CA ALA A 240 2.76 -4.79 7.56
C ALA A 240 3.38 -5.88 6.69
N ALA A 241 2.62 -6.40 5.71
CA ALA A 241 3.09 -7.44 4.79
C ALA A 241 3.85 -6.90 3.57
N ASN A 242 4.13 -5.59 3.52
CA ASN A 242 4.74 -4.90 2.38
C ASN A 242 3.96 -5.09 1.07
N MET A 243 2.64 -5.24 1.12
CA MET A 243 1.81 -5.40 -0.10
C MET A 243 1.56 -4.08 -0.83
N VAL A 244 1.89 -2.96 -0.20
CA VAL A 244 1.87 -1.61 -0.77
C VAL A 244 2.81 -0.70 0.03
N ALA A 245 3.23 0.43 -0.55
CA ALA A 245 4.12 1.38 0.12
C ALA A 245 3.45 2.04 1.33
N VAL A 246 2.24 2.57 1.15
CA VAL A 246 1.47 3.25 2.20
C VAL A 246 -0.02 2.92 2.13
N THR A 247 -0.75 3.11 3.23
CA THR A 247 -2.21 2.88 3.24
C THR A 247 -2.98 3.98 3.96
N ILE A 248 -4.28 4.05 3.67
CA ILE A 248 -5.24 4.91 4.35
C ILE A 248 -6.26 4.05 5.09
N GLY A 249 -6.57 4.43 6.32
CA GLY A 249 -7.66 3.90 7.13
C GLY A 249 -8.65 4.99 7.55
N THR A 250 -9.70 4.57 8.24
CA THR A 250 -10.67 5.46 8.87
C THR A 250 -10.89 5.07 10.32
N GLU A 251 -11.13 6.05 11.18
CA GLU A 251 -11.42 5.81 12.58
C GLU A 251 -12.63 6.60 13.06
N THR A 252 -13.58 5.86 13.65
CA THR A 252 -14.65 6.35 14.53
C THR A 252 -14.23 6.16 15.98
N ASP A 253 -13.85 4.94 16.34
CA ASP A 253 -13.29 4.57 17.64
C ASP A 253 -12.31 3.39 17.43
N GLY A 254 -11.02 3.63 17.66
CA GLY A 254 -9.94 2.65 17.57
C GLY A 254 -9.63 2.09 16.17
N SER A 255 -10.40 2.43 15.13
CA SER A 255 -10.34 1.77 13.83
C SER A 255 -9.11 2.08 12.95
N ILE A 256 -8.24 3.00 13.33
CA ILE A 256 -6.87 3.18 12.82
C ILE A 256 -5.88 2.66 13.86
N MET A 257 -6.00 3.09 15.12
CA MET A 257 -5.00 2.82 16.17
C MET A 257 -4.92 1.33 16.54
N CYS A 258 -6.05 0.65 16.68
CA CYS A 258 -6.10 -0.76 17.06
C CYS A 258 -5.51 -1.69 15.99
N PRO A 259 -5.94 -1.65 14.70
CA PRO A 259 -5.31 -2.49 13.69
C PRO A 259 -3.84 -2.12 13.46
N SER A 260 -3.45 -0.85 13.62
CA SER A 260 -2.04 -0.48 13.53
C SER A 260 -1.20 -1.15 14.62
N SER A 261 -1.65 -1.09 15.88
CA SER A 261 -1.00 -1.73 17.03
C SER A 261 -0.91 -3.26 16.87
N TYR A 262 -2.00 -3.91 16.48
CA TYR A 262 -2.05 -5.37 16.37
C TYR A 262 -1.21 -5.93 15.20
N ASN A 263 -0.98 -5.13 14.15
CA ASN A 263 -0.16 -5.53 13.00
C ASN A 263 1.23 -4.86 13.01
N SER A 264 1.66 -4.30 14.14
CA SER A 264 3.00 -3.69 14.31
C SER A 264 3.34 -2.62 13.27
N VAL A 265 2.40 -1.72 12.98
CA VAL A 265 2.58 -0.58 12.07
C VAL A 265 2.16 0.73 12.75
N VAL A 266 2.56 1.85 12.16
CA VAL A 266 2.21 3.20 12.63
C VAL A 266 0.85 3.61 12.07
N GLY A 267 -0.05 4.01 12.94
CA GLY A 267 -1.31 4.67 12.58
C GLY A 267 -1.36 6.08 13.14
N ILE A 268 -1.80 7.04 12.33
CA ILE A 268 -2.13 8.39 12.82
C ILE A 268 -3.63 8.58 12.68
N LYS A 269 -4.31 8.74 13.82
CA LYS A 269 -5.69 9.21 13.88
C LYS A 269 -5.69 10.73 14.07
N PRO A 270 -5.89 11.55 13.02
CA PRO A 270 -5.86 12.98 13.18
C PRO A 270 -7.04 13.52 13.99
N THR A 271 -6.98 14.81 14.33
CA THR A 271 -8.12 15.56 14.86
C THR A 271 -9.29 15.51 13.87
N VAL A 272 -10.51 15.35 14.37
CA VAL A 272 -11.72 15.35 13.52
C VAL A 272 -11.79 16.67 12.76
N GLY A 273 -11.96 16.58 11.43
CA GLY A 273 -11.97 17.73 10.53
C GLY A 273 -10.60 18.11 9.94
N LEU A 274 -9.49 17.54 10.41
CA LEU A 274 -8.18 17.84 9.80
C LEU A 274 -8.07 17.29 8.37
N THR A 275 -8.76 16.18 8.09
CA THR A 275 -8.88 15.54 6.78
C THR A 275 -10.35 15.46 6.38
N SER A 276 -10.64 15.65 5.09
CA SER A 276 -12.01 15.55 4.55
C SER A 276 -12.59 14.14 4.70
N ARG A 277 -13.89 14.07 4.98
CA ARG A 277 -14.70 12.84 4.98
C ARG A 277 -15.66 12.78 3.80
N ALA A 278 -15.62 13.78 2.91
CA ALA A 278 -16.42 13.77 1.68
C ALA A 278 -16.03 12.56 0.82
N GLY A 279 -17.03 11.79 0.37
CA GLY A 279 -16.84 10.55 -0.38
C GLY A 279 -16.40 9.35 0.48
N VAL A 280 -16.50 9.44 1.81
CA VAL A 280 -16.29 8.32 2.73
C VAL A 280 -17.63 7.87 3.29
N ILE A 281 -17.87 6.56 3.32
CA ILE A 281 -19.02 5.99 4.05
C ILE A 281 -18.69 6.07 5.55
N ILE A 282 -19.37 7.00 6.23
CA ILE A 282 -19.14 7.35 7.64
C ILE A 282 -20.09 6.62 8.61
N ILE A 283 -19.67 6.47 9.86
CA ILE A 283 -20.50 6.07 11.00
C ILE A 283 -20.97 7.33 11.76
N SER A 284 -20.03 8.18 12.20
CA SER A 284 -20.33 9.31 13.07
C SER A 284 -19.62 10.58 12.60
N PRO A 285 -20.34 11.63 12.16
CA PRO A 285 -19.71 12.91 11.81
C PRO A 285 -19.05 13.61 13.00
N ARG A 286 -19.22 13.12 14.24
CA ARG A 286 -18.56 13.68 15.43
C ARG A 286 -17.22 13.01 15.76
N MET A 287 -16.93 11.84 15.18
CA MET A 287 -15.76 11.03 15.56
C MET A 287 -14.96 10.59 14.34
N ASP A 288 -15.61 10.41 13.20
CA ASP A 288 -14.99 9.90 11.98
C ASP A 288 -13.88 10.81 11.50
N THR A 289 -12.75 10.19 11.18
CA THR A 289 -11.60 10.84 10.57
C THR A 289 -10.88 9.85 9.64
N VAL A 290 -10.11 10.39 8.70
CA VAL A 290 -9.31 9.61 7.76
C VAL A 290 -7.84 9.79 8.10
N GLY A 291 -7.08 8.71 8.13
CA GLY A 291 -5.68 8.80 8.55
C GLY A 291 -4.78 7.72 7.95
N PRO A 292 -3.47 7.98 7.90
CA PRO A 292 -2.50 7.04 7.36
C PRO A 292 -2.27 5.84 8.29
N ILE A 293 -2.03 4.68 7.68
CA ILE A 293 -1.45 3.50 8.33
C ILE A 293 -0.23 3.07 7.50
N CYS A 294 0.97 3.17 8.07
CA CYS A 294 2.25 2.99 7.37
C CYS A 294 3.27 2.28 8.28
N ARG A 295 4.37 1.76 7.73
CA ARG A 295 5.42 1.10 8.53
C ARG A 295 6.23 2.06 9.39
N THR A 296 6.46 3.29 8.92
CA THR A 296 7.24 4.29 9.64
C THR A 296 6.43 5.55 9.96
N VAL A 297 6.85 6.29 11.00
CA VAL A 297 6.28 7.61 11.34
C VAL A 297 6.50 8.60 10.20
N SER A 298 7.65 8.53 9.52
CA SER A 298 7.97 9.40 8.39
C SER A 298 6.97 9.23 7.25
N ASP A 299 6.71 7.98 6.84
CA ASP A 299 5.75 7.69 5.77
C ASP A 299 4.33 8.11 6.16
N ALA A 300 3.93 7.85 7.42
CA ALA A 300 2.63 8.30 7.91
C ALA A 300 2.51 9.83 7.88
N VAL A 301 3.55 10.57 8.24
CA VAL A 301 3.58 12.04 8.17
C VAL A 301 3.54 12.53 6.72
N HIS A 302 4.25 11.88 5.79
CA HIS A 302 4.21 12.21 4.36
C HIS A 302 2.79 12.09 3.79
N VAL A 303 2.10 11.01 4.16
CA VAL A 303 0.72 10.78 3.74
C VAL A 303 -0.23 11.76 4.41
N LEU A 304 -0.08 12.02 5.72
CA LEU A 304 -0.89 12.99 6.45
C LEU A 304 -0.80 14.37 5.78
N GLU A 305 0.41 14.87 5.54
CA GLU A 305 0.65 16.15 4.88
C GLU A 305 -0.02 16.23 3.50
N ALA A 306 -0.08 15.13 2.76
CA ALA A 306 -0.76 15.08 1.47
C ALA A 306 -2.29 15.19 1.60
N ILE A 307 -2.90 14.63 2.66
CA ILE A 307 -4.38 14.49 2.76
C ILE A 307 -5.07 15.54 3.64
N VAL A 308 -4.33 16.34 4.42
CA VAL A 308 -4.93 17.42 5.22
C VAL A 308 -5.50 18.54 4.34
N GLY A 309 -6.44 19.29 4.92
CA GLY A 309 -6.88 20.58 4.36
C GLY A 309 -8.38 20.73 4.18
N TYR A 310 -8.77 21.97 3.92
CA TYR A 310 -10.16 22.36 3.71
C TYR A 310 -10.80 21.69 2.49
N ASP A 311 -11.97 21.09 2.66
CA ASP A 311 -12.79 20.57 1.56
C ASP A 311 -14.17 21.21 1.61
N PRO A 312 -14.60 21.93 0.56
CA PRO A 312 -15.93 22.54 0.53
C PRO A 312 -17.07 21.52 0.64
N ARG A 313 -16.87 20.25 0.27
CA ARG A 313 -17.86 19.17 0.43
C ARG A 313 -17.96 18.64 1.86
N ASP A 314 -16.99 18.97 2.71
CA ASP A 314 -16.97 18.67 4.15
C ASP A 314 -16.58 19.93 4.94
N ALA A 315 -17.16 21.06 4.55
CA ALA A 315 -16.78 22.36 5.08
C ALA A 315 -17.12 22.52 6.56
N GLU A 316 -18.15 21.81 7.05
CA GLU A 316 -18.56 21.81 8.45
C GLU A 316 -17.43 21.33 9.36
N ALA A 317 -16.74 20.24 9.00
CA ALA A 317 -15.62 19.74 9.81
C ALA A 317 -14.28 20.39 9.44
N THR A 318 -14.01 20.63 8.15
CA THR A 318 -12.65 21.01 7.72
C THR A 318 -12.34 22.49 7.85
N ARG A 319 -13.35 23.38 7.91
CA ARG A 319 -13.12 24.84 7.96
C ARG A 319 -12.37 25.26 9.22
N MET A 320 -12.78 24.76 10.39
CA MET A 320 -12.15 25.14 11.66
C MET A 320 -10.75 24.54 11.82
N ALA A 321 -10.49 23.38 11.20
CA ALA A 321 -9.20 22.70 11.28
C ALA A 321 -8.11 23.41 10.47
N LEU A 322 -8.48 24.22 9.47
CA LEU A 322 -7.54 24.90 8.57
C LEU A 322 -6.50 25.74 9.32
N GLN A 323 -6.89 26.43 10.38
CA GLN A 323 -5.99 27.27 11.19
C GLN A 323 -4.93 26.47 11.98
N TYR A 324 -5.10 25.15 12.11
CA TYR A 324 -4.19 24.28 12.85
C TYR A 324 -3.26 23.47 11.92
N ILE A 325 -3.35 23.68 10.60
CA ILE A 325 -2.42 23.09 9.64
C ILE A 325 -1.17 23.97 9.62
N PRO A 326 0.02 23.44 9.95
CA PRO A 326 1.26 24.22 9.92
C PRO A 326 1.57 24.69 8.49
N GLU A 327 2.00 25.94 8.34
CA GLU A 327 2.33 26.53 7.03
C GLU A 327 3.44 25.74 6.31
N ASP A 328 4.48 25.32 7.03
CA ASP A 328 5.58 24.50 6.49
C ASP A 328 5.32 22.97 6.54
N GLY A 329 4.06 22.56 6.73
CA GLY A 329 3.66 21.16 6.76
C GLY A 329 4.03 20.42 8.06
N TYR A 330 3.83 19.10 8.08
CA TYR A 330 4.07 18.27 9.27
C TYR A 330 5.48 17.67 9.29
N ARG A 331 6.15 17.55 8.13
CA ARG A 331 7.49 16.97 8.03
C ARG A 331 8.55 17.68 8.87
N GLN A 332 8.40 18.99 9.08
CA GLN A 332 9.29 19.76 9.96
C GLN A 332 9.37 19.22 11.41
N PHE A 333 8.37 18.44 11.85
CA PHE A 333 8.34 17.84 13.18
C PHE A 333 8.97 16.44 13.26
N LEU A 334 9.45 15.90 12.14
CA LEU A 334 10.25 14.66 12.12
C LEU A 334 11.65 14.95 12.68
N ASN A 335 11.76 14.89 14.00
CA ASN A 335 12.97 15.24 14.75
C ASN A 335 13.39 14.09 15.66
N ILE A 336 14.62 13.59 15.48
CA ILE A 336 15.19 12.50 16.28
C ILE A 336 15.32 12.85 17.77
N ASP A 337 15.51 14.14 18.08
CA ASP A 337 15.55 14.69 19.43
C ASP A 337 14.17 15.19 19.91
N GLY A 338 13.09 14.84 19.21
CA GLY A 338 11.74 15.39 19.44
C GLY A 338 11.21 15.20 20.86
N LEU A 339 11.67 14.17 21.59
CA LEU A 339 11.31 13.90 22.99
C LEU A 339 12.10 14.72 24.01
N ARG A 340 13.22 15.35 23.62
CA ARG A 340 14.04 16.14 24.56
C ARG A 340 13.20 17.26 25.18
N GLY A 341 13.18 17.30 26.51
CA GLY A 341 12.42 18.27 27.31
C GLY A 341 10.90 18.08 27.32
N LYS A 342 10.36 17.02 26.70
CA LYS A 342 8.91 16.74 26.72
C LYS A 342 8.50 16.10 28.04
N ARG A 343 7.24 16.35 28.43
CA ARG A 343 6.60 15.74 29.60
C ARG A 343 5.50 14.81 29.12
N LEU A 344 5.60 13.53 29.46
CA LEU A 344 4.64 12.50 29.05
C LEU A 344 3.88 11.96 30.26
N GLY A 345 2.56 11.84 30.13
CA GLY A 345 1.69 11.21 31.11
C GLY A 345 1.43 9.75 30.73
N ILE A 346 1.62 8.82 31.67
CA ILE A 346 1.39 7.38 31.45
C ILE A 346 0.07 6.98 32.08
N LEU A 347 -0.85 6.46 31.27
CA LEU A 347 -2.11 5.90 31.74
C LEU A 347 -1.86 4.51 32.37
N ARG A 348 -1.60 4.46 33.68
CA ARG A 348 -1.29 3.18 34.35
C ARG A 348 -2.52 2.36 34.69
N LYS A 349 -3.50 2.97 35.35
CA LYS A 349 -4.72 2.31 35.80
C LYS A 349 -5.51 1.88 34.56
N ASP A 350 -5.91 0.61 34.49
CA ASP A 350 -6.73 0.00 33.44
C ASP A 350 -6.13 -0.13 32.02
N PHE A 351 -4.97 0.49 31.73
CA PHE A 351 -4.31 0.41 30.41
C PHE A 351 -2.95 -0.31 30.44
N PHE A 352 -1.96 0.21 31.19
CA PHE A 352 -0.58 -0.29 31.17
C PHE A 352 -0.13 -0.89 32.52
N ARG A 353 -0.99 -1.70 33.15
CA ARG A 353 -0.64 -2.49 34.34
C ARG A 353 -0.64 -3.97 33.99
N PHE A 354 0.53 -4.47 33.60
CA PHE A 354 0.70 -5.86 33.22
C PHE A 354 1.08 -6.74 34.41
N PRO A 355 0.78 -8.06 34.38
CA PRO A 355 1.25 -8.98 35.42
C PRO A 355 2.77 -8.94 35.54
N SER A 356 3.28 -8.92 36.76
CA SER A 356 4.73 -8.90 37.02
C SER A 356 5.41 -10.10 36.34
N GLY A 357 6.47 -9.82 35.57
CA GLY A 357 7.22 -10.84 34.83
C GLY A 357 6.64 -11.26 33.48
N SER A 358 5.44 -10.77 33.11
CA SER A 358 4.85 -11.00 31.79
C SER A 358 5.69 -10.40 30.66
N VAL A 359 5.52 -10.93 29.43
CA VAL A 359 6.17 -10.38 28.23
C VAL A 359 5.75 -8.92 28.02
N GLN A 360 4.48 -8.61 28.23
CA GLN A 360 3.96 -7.25 28.08
C GLN A 360 4.60 -6.26 29.06
N GLN A 361 4.81 -6.68 30.33
CA GLN A 361 5.50 -5.83 31.31
C GLN A 361 6.93 -5.53 30.86
N LYS A 362 7.68 -6.55 30.40
CA LYS A 362 9.07 -6.40 29.95
C LYS A 362 9.18 -5.47 28.75
N VAL A 363 8.37 -5.72 27.71
CA VAL A 363 8.32 -4.89 26.50
C VAL A 363 7.92 -3.45 26.82
N PHE A 364 6.94 -3.26 27.71
CA PHE A 364 6.57 -1.92 28.16
C PHE A 364 7.71 -1.21 28.89
N ASP A 365 8.41 -1.89 29.80
CA ASP A 365 9.53 -1.29 30.54
C ASP A 365 10.70 -0.94 29.61
N GLU A 366 11.00 -1.79 28.62
CA GLU A 366 11.99 -1.52 27.57
C GLU A 366 11.62 -0.27 26.77
N HIS A 367 10.41 -0.17 26.23
CA HIS A 367 9.95 1.02 25.51
C HIS A 367 9.95 2.27 26.39
N PHE A 368 9.55 2.13 27.65
CA PHE A 368 9.54 3.24 28.58
C PHE A 368 10.95 3.75 28.88
N ASN A 369 11.95 2.87 28.91
CA ASN A 369 13.35 3.26 29.03
C ASN A 369 13.88 3.93 27.75
N THR A 370 13.45 3.50 26.56
CA THR A 370 13.78 4.18 25.29
C THR A 370 13.21 5.60 25.20
N ILE A 371 12.02 5.82 25.76
CA ILE A 371 11.34 7.13 25.74
C ILE A 371 12.02 8.13 26.69
N ARG A 372 12.65 7.64 27.77
CA ARG A 372 13.29 8.45 28.81
C ARG A 372 14.65 8.99 28.37
#